data_AF-A0A7W1Q611-F1
#
_entry.id   AF-A0A7W1Q611-F1
#
_cell.length_a   1.000
_cell.length_b   1.000
_cell.length_c   1.000
_cell.angle_alpha   90.00
_cell.angle_beta   90.00
_cell.angle_gamma   90.00
#
_symmetry.space_group_name_H-M   'P 1'
#
loop_
_entity.id
_entity.type
_entity.pdbx_description
1 polymer ?
#
loop_
_entity_poly.entity_id
_entity_poly.type
_entity_poly.pdbx_seq_one_letter_code
_entity_poly.pdbx_strand_id
1 'polypeptide(L)'
;MDITRGDKVGASCALCHTVTDGSAFNMPGGGSIGRRQDGRAAHNLNIGKIFATAANSRGLYPVLQLSLAANKGKTLGRAPTGLTENSTEAEVDAYLSNPQFYPAGMFDDSFDGNGDPMHNTPLFRQDLAAPFGSEGLIARLDNFSNLVYTSLFDQTMLTTPGGRAFLHKLGGAAGDEIADDYVKVLAATGVTGYPYVKAAPHPRPGTEDAPIGVRVNEETLLALNAYLATLAAPPGAAVNEAAYASGRQTFRTASCTACHNVDQGRRVASFIVPMKRIFPGDNPVVLAQRTPPLNPVLNTVESIFDDKMAVVNASGRGDIRGTALPLLLDLARKPVFLHDNSVASLDDLLNPRRGSNAPHPFYVADAARRARLVEFLRSLDTKNDGGRR
;
A
#
# COMPACT_ATOMS: atom_id res chain seq x y z
N MET A 1 -27.08 -1.75 8.24
CA MET A 1 -26.61 -0.42 7.81
C MET A 1 -27.67 0.11 6.87
N ASP A 2 -28.31 1.19 7.25
CA ASP A 2 -29.33 1.88 6.48
C ASP A 2 -28.74 3.19 5.94
N ILE A 3 -27.97 3.05 4.86
CA ILE A 3 -27.28 4.17 4.19
C ILE A 3 -28.31 5.22 3.71
N THR A 4 -29.53 4.78 3.37
CA THR A 4 -30.62 5.67 2.94
C THR A 4 -31.18 6.54 4.06
N ARG A 5 -30.89 6.21 5.33
CA ARG A 5 -31.29 6.98 6.52
C ARG A 5 -30.13 7.73 7.18
N GLY A 6 -28.98 7.82 6.50
CA GLY A 6 -27.85 8.64 6.91
C GLY A 6 -26.78 7.91 7.73
N ASP A 7 -26.79 6.57 7.76
CA ASP A 7 -25.67 5.80 8.31
C ASP A 7 -24.37 6.19 7.57
N LYS A 8 -23.33 6.50 8.34
CA LYS A 8 -22.01 6.84 7.80
C LYS A 8 -21.14 5.60 7.70
N VAL A 9 -20.47 5.45 6.56
CA VAL A 9 -19.42 4.44 6.37
C VAL A 9 -18.07 5.12 6.51
N GLY A 10 -17.20 4.56 7.35
CA GLY A 10 -15.82 4.98 7.49
C GLY A 10 -14.88 3.79 7.39
N ALA A 11 -13.69 4.00 6.83
CA ALA A 11 -12.61 3.04 6.87
C ALA A 11 -11.63 3.37 7.99
N SER A 12 -11.00 2.34 8.54
CA SER A 12 -9.87 2.48 9.46
C SER A 12 -8.87 1.36 9.16
N CYS A 13 -7.67 1.43 9.73
CA CYS A 13 -6.69 0.35 9.63
C CYS A 13 -7.30 -1.02 9.97
N ALA A 14 -8.23 -1.09 10.93
CA ALA A 14 -8.84 -2.36 11.33
C ALA A 14 -9.57 -3.04 10.16
N LEU A 15 -10.14 -2.29 9.22
CA LEU A 15 -10.86 -2.85 8.08
C LEU A 15 -9.92 -3.68 7.18
N CYS A 16 -8.74 -3.16 6.86
CA CYS A 16 -7.77 -3.81 5.98
C CYS A 16 -6.83 -4.78 6.71
N HIS A 17 -6.67 -4.61 8.03
CA HIS A 17 -5.63 -5.28 8.82
C HIS A 17 -6.16 -6.09 10.00
N THR A 18 -7.45 -6.42 10.03
CA THR A 18 -8.04 -7.33 11.01
C THR A 18 -8.81 -8.42 10.30
N VAL A 19 -8.59 -9.66 10.73
CA VAL A 19 -9.36 -10.83 10.27
C VAL A 19 -9.91 -11.58 11.48
N THR A 20 -10.77 -12.57 11.24
CA THR A 20 -11.10 -13.54 12.29
C THR A 20 -10.47 -14.90 11.97
N ASP A 21 -10.21 -15.68 13.01
CA ASP A 21 -9.58 -17.00 12.89
C ASP A 21 -10.48 -18.09 12.28
N GLY A 22 -11.75 -17.78 11.99
CA GLY A 22 -12.69 -18.72 11.38
C GLY A 22 -13.05 -19.90 12.27
N SER A 23 -12.76 -19.84 13.57
CA SER A 23 -13.04 -20.92 14.53
C SER A 23 -14.52 -21.25 14.68
N ALA A 24 -15.41 -20.31 14.38
CA ALA A 24 -16.85 -20.53 14.41
C ALA A 24 -17.43 -20.81 13.01
N PHE A 25 -16.98 -20.06 12.00
CA PHE A 25 -17.45 -20.22 10.62
C PHE A 25 -16.44 -19.67 9.61
N ASN A 26 -16.31 -20.35 8.47
CA ASN A 26 -15.60 -19.85 7.31
C ASN A 26 -16.54 -19.85 6.11
N MET A 27 -16.73 -18.67 5.50
CA MET A 27 -17.61 -18.52 4.36
C MET A 27 -16.89 -18.94 3.07
N PRO A 28 -17.50 -19.78 2.22
CA PRO A 28 -16.98 -20.04 0.89
C PRO A 28 -16.85 -18.73 0.10
N GLY A 29 -15.68 -18.47 -0.47
CA GLY A 29 -15.42 -17.23 -1.22
C GLY A 29 -14.94 -16.04 -0.39
N GLY A 30 -14.88 -16.15 0.94
CA GLY A 30 -14.23 -15.17 1.82
C GLY A 30 -15.11 -14.65 2.95
N GLY A 31 -14.46 -14.27 4.06
CA GLY A 31 -15.12 -13.89 5.31
C GLY A 31 -15.14 -15.04 6.32
N SER A 32 -15.06 -14.69 7.60
CA SER A 32 -14.97 -15.66 8.69
C SER A 32 -15.56 -15.10 9.97
N ILE A 33 -16.10 -15.98 10.82
CA ILE A 33 -16.51 -15.69 12.19
C ILE A 33 -15.61 -16.47 13.14
N GLY A 34 -15.11 -15.79 14.16
CA GLY A 34 -14.20 -16.37 15.12
C GLY A 34 -13.54 -15.29 15.98
N ARG A 35 -12.37 -15.61 16.54
CA ARG A 35 -11.61 -14.66 17.36
C ARG A 35 -10.94 -13.62 16.47
N ARG A 36 -10.97 -12.36 16.92
CA ARG A 36 -10.30 -11.24 16.26
C ARG A 36 -8.78 -11.48 16.21
N GLN A 37 -8.19 -11.21 15.05
CA GLN A 37 -6.76 -11.27 14.82
C GLN A 37 -6.29 -9.98 14.15
N ASP A 38 -5.73 -9.10 14.96
CA ASP A 38 -5.28 -7.78 14.54
C ASP A 38 -3.90 -7.85 13.85
N GLY A 39 -3.61 -6.89 12.96
CA GLY A 39 -2.35 -6.77 12.21
C GLY A 39 -2.23 -7.66 10.98
N ARG A 40 -3.17 -8.57 10.75
CA ARG A 40 -3.16 -9.50 9.60
C ARG A 40 -3.83 -8.85 8.40
N ALA A 41 -3.19 -8.92 7.23
CA ALA A 41 -3.78 -8.42 6.00
C ALA A 41 -5.04 -9.22 5.61
N ALA A 42 -6.12 -8.50 5.30
CA ALA A 42 -7.35 -9.04 4.73
C ALA A 42 -7.21 -9.17 3.20
N HIS A 43 -6.67 -10.31 2.74
CA HIS A 43 -6.30 -10.55 1.34
C HIS A 43 -7.47 -10.66 0.35
N ASN A 44 -8.70 -10.78 0.84
CA ASN A 44 -9.91 -10.95 0.04
C ASN A 44 -10.96 -9.87 0.33
N LEU A 45 -10.62 -8.87 1.14
CA LEU A 45 -11.51 -7.72 1.37
C LEU A 45 -11.70 -6.98 0.05
N ASN A 46 -12.94 -6.89 -0.41
CA ASN A 46 -13.26 -6.06 -1.58
C ASN A 46 -13.66 -4.65 -1.12
N ILE A 47 -12.66 -3.82 -0.80
CA ILE A 47 -12.89 -2.46 -0.30
C ILE A 47 -13.53 -1.55 -1.35
N GLY A 48 -13.17 -1.73 -2.64
CA GLY A 48 -13.80 -1.02 -3.74
C GLY A 48 -15.32 -1.25 -3.78
N LYS A 49 -15.78 -2.50 -3.70
CA LYS A 49 -17.21 -2.80 -3.61
C LYS A 49 -17.86 -2.26 -2.34
N ILE A 50 -17.15 -2.23 -1.19
CA ILE A 50 -17.69 -1.62 0.03
C ILE A 50 -17.92 -0.12 -0.21
N PHE A 51 -16.94 0.57 -0.78
CA PHE A 51 -17.05 1.99 -1.10
C PHE A 51 -18.13 2.29 -2.15
N ALA A 52 -18.30 1.43 -3.15
CA ALA A 52 -19.34 1.55 -4.16
C ALA A 52 -20.77 1.35 -3.62
N THR A 53 -20.94 0.97 -2.34
CA THR A 53 -22.27 0.97 -1.69
C THR A 53 -22.59 2.27 -0.97
N ALA A 54 -21.61 3.17 -0.81
CA ALA A 54 -21.80 4.43 -0.12
C ALA A 54 -22.66 5.38 -0.97
N ALA A 55 -23.42 6.26 -0.30
CA ALA A 55 -24.22 7.27 -1.00
C ALA A 55 -23.39 8.33 -1.74
N ASN A 56 -22.11 8.49 -1.38
CA ASN A 56 -21.20 9.51 -1.91
C ASN A 56 -19.80 8.91 -2.17
N SER A 57 -19.70 7.93 -3.06
CA SER A 57 -18.44 7.28 -3.44
C SER A 57 -17.46 8.28 -4.10
N ARG A 58 -17.98 9.31 -4.77
CA ARG A 58 -17.19 10.43 -5.33
C ARG A 58 -16.39 11.17 -4.25
N GLY A 59 -16.78 11.08 -2.98
CA GLY A 59 -15.99 11.60 -1.86
C GLY A 59 -14.58 11.01 -1.77
N LEU A 60 -14.28 9.93 -2.48
CA LEU A 60 -12.95 9.32 -2.58
C LEU A 60 -12.05 9.95 -3.64
N TYR A 61 -12.49 11.01 -4.33
CA TYR A 61 -11.84 11.59 -5.52
C TYR A 61 -10.30 11.61 -5.51
N PRO A 62 -9.60 12.06 -4.45
CA PRO A 62 -8.14 12.15 -4.47
C PRO A 62 -7.41 10.81 -4.60
N VAL A 63 -8.05 9.69 -4.23
CA VAL A 63 -7.47 8.33 -4.28
C VAL A 63 -8.03 7.51 -5.44
N LEU A 64 -8.82 8.12 -6.32
CA LEU A 64 -9.33 7.48 -7.54
C LEU A 64 -8.35 7.68 -8.70
N GLN A 65 -8.53 6.90 -9.76
CA GLN A 65 -7.81 7.13 -11.00
C GLN A 65 -8.43 8.30 -11.76
N LEU A 66 -7.67 9.39 -11.92
CA LEU A 66 -8.15 10.66 -12.45
C LEU A 66 -7.62 10.94 -13.86
N SER A 67 -8.39 11.72 -14.60
CA SER A 67 -8.03 12.33 -15.87
C SER A 67 -8.05 13.85 -15.72
N LEU A 68 -6.88 14.43 -15.48
CA LEU A 68 -6.73 15.85 -15.16
C LEU A 68 -6.38 16.69 -16.40
N ALA A 69 -6.90 17.90 -16.49
CA ALA A 69 -6.59 18.88 -17.53
C ALA A 69 -5.11 19.28 -17.50
N ALA A 70 -4.50 19.42 -16.32
CA ALA A 70 -3.07 19.64 -16.11
C ALA A 70 -2.22 18.53 -16.73
N ASN A 71 -2.77 17.31 -16.81
CA ASN A 71 -2.15 16.15 -17.44
C ASN A 71 -2.62 15.94 -18.89
N LYS A 72 -3.32 16.92 -19.48
CA LYS A 72 -3.88 16.87 -20.85
C LYS A 72 -4.83 15.68 -21.05
N GLY A 73 -5.59 15.34 -20.02
CA GLY A 73 -6.54 14.21 -20.03
C GLY A 73 -5.87 12.83 -19.99
N LYS A 74 -4.56 12.76 -19.75
CA LYS A 74 -3.89 11.49 -19.51
C LYS A 74 -4.17 11.02 -18.09
N THR A 75 -4.24 9.70 -17.95
CA THR A 75 -4.43 9.01 -16.68
C THR A 75 -3.30 8.00 -16.48
N LEU A 76 -3.04 7.65 -15.23
CA LEU A 76 -2.14 6.59 -14.82
C LEU A 76 -2.96 5.55 -14.05
N GLY A 77 -2.58 4.28 -14.10
CA GLY A 77 -3.25 3.21 -13.36
C GLY A 77 -4.00 2.19 -14.22
N ARG A 78 -4.78 1.34 -13.56
CA ARG A 78 -5.32 0.10 -14.14
C ARG A 78 -6.46 0.30 -15.14
N ALA A 79 -7.24 1.37 -15.02
CA ALA A 79 -8.36 1.66 -15.92
C ALA A 79 -7.87 2.29 -17.23
N PRO A 80 -8.55 2.02 -18.35
CA PRO A 80 -8.20 2.63 -19.64
C PRO A 80 -8.46 4.15 -19.69
N THR A 81 -9.31 4.66 -18.80
CA THR A 81 -9.71 6.07 -18.73
C THR A 81 -9.84 6.50 -17.27
N GLY A 82 -9.42 7.72 -16.96
CA GLY A 82 -9.57 8.31 -15.64
C GLY A 82 -10.93 8.99 -15.44
N LEU A 83 -11.33 9.09 -14.19
CA LEU A 83 -12.50 9.84 -13.73
C LEU A 83 -12.20 11.35 -13.73
N THR A 84 -13.24 12.17 -13.76
CA THR A 84 -13.13 13.64 -13.69
C THR A 84 -13.98 14.16 -12.54
N GLU A 85 -13.87 15.44 -12.21
CA GLU A 85 -14.70 16.09 -11.21
C GLU A 85 -16.20 16.03 -11.56
N ASN A 86 -16.51 15.84 -12.84
CA ASN A 86 -17.87 15.72 -13.38
C ASN A 86 -18.38 14.27 -13.45
N SER A 87 -17.54 13.26 -13.15
CA SER A 87 -17.98 11.87 -13.08
C SER A 87 -19.13 11.71 -12.09
N THR A 88 -20.14 10.94 -12.47
CA THR A 88 -21.32 10.61 -11.66
C THR A 88 -20.99 9.56 -10.59
N GLU A 89 -21.84 9.42 -9.56
CA GLU A 89 -21.71 8.33 -8.57
C GLU A 89 -21.69 6.96 -9.26
N ALA A 90 -22.57 6.73 -10.25
CA ALA A 90 -22.63 5.47 -10.97
C ALA A 90 -21.33 5.14 -11.73
N GLU A 91 -20.62 6.14 -12.27
CA GLU A 91 -19.33 5.92 -12.93
C GLU A 91 -18.23 5.60 -11.91
N VAL A 92 -18.23 6.27 -10.76
CA VAL A 92 -17.29 5.98 -9.67
C VAL A 92 -17.54 4.60 -9.07
N ASP A 93 -18.80 4.25 -8.80
CA ASP A 93 -19.21 2.94 -8.30
C ASP A 93 -18.83 1.82 -9.29
N ALA A 94 -18.99 2.06 -10.59
CA ALA A 94 -18.59 1.13 -11.64
C ALA A 94 -17.06 0.94 -11.68
N TYR A 95 -16.28 2.00 -11.53
CA TYR A 95 -14.83 1.92 -11.41
C TYR A 95 -14.42 1.10 -10.17
N LEU A 96 -14.94 1.46 -9.00
CA LEU A 96 -14.63 0.81 -7.71
C LEU A 96 -15.08 -0.66 -7.65
N SER A 97 -16.16 -1.01 -8.36
CA SER A 97 -16.69 -2.37 -8.39
C SER A 97 -16.01 -3.27 -9.44
N ASN A 98 -15.22 -2.69 -10.35
CA ASN A 98 -14.56 -3.46 -11.41
C ASN A 98 -13.28 -4.13 -10.88
N PRO A 99 -13.21 -5.48 -10.82
CA PRO A 99 -12.06 -6.18 -10.25
C PRO A 99 -10.78 -6.05 -11.10
N GLN A 100 -10.85 -5.55 -12.34
CA GLN A 100 -9.66 -5.24 -13.14
C GLN A 100 -9.05 -3.89 -12.74
N PHE A 101 -9.86 -2.95 -12.26
CA PHE A 101 -9.43 -1.59 -11.90
C PHE A 101 -9.17 -1.47 -10.41
N TYR A 102 -10.03 -2.08 -9.58
CA TYR A 102 -9.91 -2.09 -8.13
C TYR A 102 -10.04 -3.52 -7.57
N PRO A 103 -8.96 -4.33 -7.63
CA PRO A 103 -9.03 -5.74 -7.26
C PRO A 103 -9.28 -5.96 -5.75
N ALA A 104 -9.87 -7.11 -5.41
CA ALA A 104 -10.03 -7.51 -4.01
C ALA A 104 -8.68 -7.71 -3.32
N GLY A 105 -8.62 -7.36 -2.04
CA GLY A 105 -7.40 -7.41 -1.24
C GLY A 105 -6.46 -6.24 -1.47
N MET A 106 -6.87 -5.23 -2.24
CA MET A 106 -6.07 -4.04 -2.53
C MET A 106 -6.75 -2.77 -2.03
N PHE A 107 -5.95 -1.74 -1.76
CA PHE A 107 -6.39 -0.39 -1.41
C PHE A 107 -5.38 0.63 -1.97
N ASP A 108 -5.86 1.73 -2.53
CA ASP A 108 -4.98 2.84 -2.92
C ASP A 108 -4.66 3.67 -1.68
N ASP A 109 -3.41 3.62 -1.26
CA ASP A 109 -2.88 4.34 -0.11
C ASP A 109 -2.17 5.66 -0.48
N SER A 110 -2.38 6.19 -1.69
CA SER A 110 -1.99 7.56 -2.10
C SER A 110 -3.18 8.40 -2.54
N PHE A 111 -3.01 9.71 -2.40
CA PHE A 111 -3.95 10.76 -2.77
C PHE A 111 -3.45 11.55 -3.99
N ASP A 112 -2.82 10.86 -4.94
CA ASP A 112 -2.14 11.45 -6.10
C ASP A 112 -2.95 11.38 -7.41
N GLY A 113 -4.18 10.85 -7.35
CA GLY A 113 -5.06 10.74 -8.51
C GLY A 113 -4.68 9.65 -9.51
N ASN A 114 -3.79 8.73 -9.16
CA ASN A 114 -3.43 7.61 -10.02
C ASN A 114 -4.43 6.44 -9.91
N GLY A 115 -5.03 6.21 -8.73
CA GLY A 115 -5.97 5.09 -8.55
C GLY A 115 -5.29 3.75 -8.76
N ASP A 116 -4.14 3.59 -8.11
CA ASP A 116 -3.30 2.40 -8.17
C ASP A 116 -3.33 1.67 -6.84
N PRO A 117 -4.38 0.86 -6.61
CA PRO A 117 -4.52 0.13 -5.37
C PRO A 117 -3.44 -0.93 -5.27
N MET A 118 -2.87 -1.02 -4.07
CA MET A 118 -1.81 -1.95 -3.71
C MET A 118 -2.32 -3.02 -2.78
N HIS A 119 -1.73 -4.21 -2.85
CA HIS A 119 -2.16 -5.32 -2.00
C HIS A 119 -2.01 -4.97 -0.53
N ASN A 120 -3.07 -5.16 0.23
CA ASN A 120 -3.12 -4.92 1.66
C ASN A 120 -1.91 -5.57 2.34
N THR A 121 -1.05 -4.75 2.93
CA THR A 121 0.13 -5.18 3.66
C THR A 121 -0.25 -5.53 5.11
N PRO A 122 0.51 -6.41 5.78
CA PRO A 122 0.31 -6.63 7.20
C PRO A 122 0.76 -5.43 8.03
N LEU A 123 0.07 -5.17 9.15
CA LEU A 123 0.41 -4.16 10.15
C LEU A 123 0.94 -4.74 11.48
N PHE A 124 1.21 -6.04 11.53
CA PHE A 124 1.95 -6.61 12.66
C PHE A 124 3.43 -6.24 12.62
N ARG A 125 4.11 -6.29 13.78
CA ARG A 125 5.57 -6.11 13.91
C ARG A 125 6.15 -4.91 13.17
N GLN A 126 5.46 -3.77 13.23
CA GLN A 126 5.94 -2.54 12.59
C GLN A 126 7.25 -2.01 13.22
N ASP A 127 7.66 -2.55 14.38
CA ASP A 127 9.00 -2.34 14.96
C ASP A 127 10.14 -2.90 14.08
N LEU A 128 9.83 -3.86 13.20
CA LEU A 128 10.81 -4.51 12.33
C LEU A 128 10.91 -3.90 10.93
N ALA A 129 10.05 -2.94 10.58
CA ALA A 129 9.98 -2.36 9.24
C ALA A 129 10.25 -0.85 9.27
N ALA A 130 10.95 -0.36 8.27
CA ALA A 130 11.05 1.06 7.89
C ALA A 130 11.87 1.14 6.58
N PRO A 131 11.71 2.20 5.77
CA PRO A 131 10.67 3.24 5.87
C PRO A 131 9.27 2.66 5.61
N PHE A 132 8.24 3.46 5.87
CA PHE A 132 6.83 3.07 5.80
C PHE A 132 6.19 3.54 4.49
N GLY A 133 5.14 2.82 4.08
CA GLY A 133 4.65 2.83 2.70
C GLY A 133 5.53 1.96 1.81
N SER A 134 4.95 1.33 0.78
CA SER A 134 5.71 0.54 -0.19
C SER A 134 6.79 1.38 -0.89
N GLU A 135 6.53 2.67 -1.00
CA GLU A 135 7.32 3.72 -1.61
C GLU A 135 8.32 4.40 -0.68
N GLY A 136 8.24 4.10 0.62
CA GLY A 136 9.18 4.57 1.64
C GLY A 136 9.21 6.07 1.84
N LEU A 137 8.07 6.77 1.64
CA LEU A 137 7.95 8.22 1.79
C LEU A 137 8.29 8.67 3.22
N ILE A 138 7.85 7.91 4.23
CA ILE A 138 7.91 8.29 5.63
C ILE A 138 8.87 7.37 6.40
N ALA A 139 9.80 7.94 7.17
CA ALA A 139 10.83 7.16 7.86
C ALA A 139 10.40 6.68 9.27
N ARG A 140 9.44 7.37 9.90
CA ARG A 140 8.99 7.08 11.28
C ARG A 140 7.53 6.65 11.34
N LEU A 141 7.21 5.68 12.20
CA LEU A 141 5.88 5.03 12.23
C LEU A 141 4.76 5.97 12.70
N ASP A 142 5.05 6.85 13.66
CA ASP A 142 4.11 7.87 14.15
C ASP A 142 3.80 8.90 13.07
N ASN A 143 4.81 9.33 12.31
CA ASN A 143 4.64 10.21 11.16
C ASN A 143 3.80 9.55 10.06
N PHE A 144 4.05 8.26 9.80
CA PHE A 144 3.30 7.49 8.81
C PHE A 144 1.84 7.36 9.23
N SER A 145 1.60 7.01 10.50
CA SER A 145 0.27 6.96 11.08
C SER A 145 -0.43 8.32 10.99
N ASN A 146 0.27 9.42 11.29
CA ASN A 146 -0.28 10.77 11.15
C ASN A 146 -0.71 11.07 9.71
N LEU A 147 0.14 10.76 8.72
CA LEU A 147 -0.20 10.93 7.31
C LEU A 147 -1.46 10.09 6.95
N VAL A 148 -1.47 8.81 7.30
CA VAL A 148 -2.60 7.92 7.00
C VAL A 148 -3.91 8.45 7.60
N TYR A 149 -3.94 8.84 8.88
CA TYR A 149 -5.17 9.39 9.47
C TYR A 149 -5.59 10.71 8.85
N THR A 150 -4.63 11.62 8.66
CA THR A 150 -4.96 13.00 8.31
C THR A 150 -5.13 13.22 6.81
N SER A 151 -4.70 12.31 5.93
CA SER A 151 -4.86 12.49 4.49
C SER A 151 -5.49 11.30 3.76
N LEU A 152 -5.35 10.07 4.28
CA LEU A 152 -5.85 8.88 3.58
C LEU A 152 -7.24 8.45 4.08
N PHE A 153 -7.44 8.42 5.40
CA PHE A 153 -8.77 8.15 5.99
C PHE A 153 -9.64 9.39 6.15
N ASP A 154 -9.05 10.57 6.06
CA ASP A 154 -9.79 11.82 5.96
C ASP A 154 -9.21 12.70 4.85
N GLN A 155 -9.55 12.34 3.62
CA GLN A 155 -9.07 13.04 2.43
C GLN A 155 -9.54 14.50 2.40
N THR A 156 -10.62 14.86 3.09
CA THR A 156 -11.13 16.25 3.13
C THR A 156 -10.10 17.23 3.67
N MET A 157 -9.16 16.77 4.50
CA MET A 157 -8.03 17.56 4.97
C MET A 157 -7.12 18.05 3.84
N LEU A 158 -7.14 17.40 2.67
CA LEU A 158 -6.42 17.83 1.48
C LEU A 158 -6.95 19.16 0.91
N THR A 159 -8.16 19.58 1.28
CA THR A 159 -8.71 20.88 0.87
C THR A 159 -8.22 22.04 1.76
N THR A 160 -7.58 21.75 2.89
CA THR A 160 -6.99 22.77 3.77
C THR A 160 -5.77 23.43 3.12
N PRO A 161 -5.31 24.62 3.57
CA PRO A 161 -4.11 25.24 3.03
C PRO A 161 -2.86 24.34 3.06
N GLY A 162 -2.67 23.57 4.12
CA GLY A 162 -1.54 22.64 4.25
C GLY A 162 -1.70 21.40 3.37
N GLY A 163 -2.92 20.87 3.24
CA GLY A 163 -3.25 19.79 2.29
C GLY A 163 -2.99 20.18 0.84
N ARG A 164 -3.47 21.36 0.43
CA ARG A 164 -3.22 21.97 -0.88
C ARG A 164 -1.74 22.15 -1.16
N ALA A 165 -0.99 22.73 -0.22
CA ALA A 165 0.44 22.91 -0.35
C ALA A 165 1.18 21.57 -0.51
N PHE A 166 0.70 20.51 0.14
CA PHE A 166 1.28 19.18 0.02
C PHE A 166 0.98 18.52 -1.35
N LEU A 167 -0.26 18.61 -1.84
CA LEU A 167 -0.62 18.16 -3.19
C LEU A 167 0.18 18.93 -4.25
N HIS A 168 0.27 20.26 -4.14
CA HIS A 168 1.09 21.09 -5.00
C HIS A 168 2.56 20.66 -4.98
N LYS A 169 3.13 20.44 -3.80
CA LYS A 169 4.51 19.95 -3.66
C LYS A 169 4.73 18.66 -4.44
N LEU A 170 3.78 17.72 -4.37
CA LEU A 170 3.91 16.39 -4.98
C LEU A 170 3.65 16.39 -6.48
N GLY A 171 2.61 17.10 -6.96
CA GLY A 171 2.10 17.02 -8.33
C GLY A 171 2.08 18.34 -9.11
N GLY A 172 2.51 19.46 -8.52
CA GLY A 172 2.44 20.79 -9.13
C GLY A 172 1.01 21.16 -9.52
N ALA A 173 0.82 21.60 -10.77
CA ALA A 173 -0.49 21.98 -11.30
C ALA A 173 -1.54 20.85 -11.22
N ALA A 174 -1.12 19.59 -11.37
CA ALA A 174 -2.04 18.45 -11.21
C ALA A 174 -2.48 18.30 -9.75
N GLY A 175 -1.59 18.55 -8.79
CA GLY A 175 -1.94 18.56 -7.37
C GLY A 175 -2.89 19.71 -7.00
N ASP A 176 -2.68 20.89 -7.60
CA ASP A 176 -3.59 22.03 -7.45
C ASP A 176 -4.99 21.70 -7.99
N GLU A 177 -5.06 21.11 -9.20
CA GLU A 177 -6.30 20.68 -9.82
C GLU A 177 -7.05 19.63 -9.01
N ILE A 178 -6.36 18.60 -8.50
CA ILE A 178 -6.98 17.59 -7.60
C ILE A 178 -7.66 18.28 -6.41
N ALA A 179 -7.01 19.25 -5.79
CA ALA A 179 -7.57 19.94 -4.63
C ALA A 179 -8.77 20.84 -4.98
N ASP A 180 -8.71 21.53 -6.12
CA ASP A 180 -9.79 22.38 -6.62
C ASP A 180 -11.01 21.56 -7.02
N ASP A 181 -10.79 20.48 -7.76
CA ASP A 181 -11.82 19.56 -8.18
C ASP A 181 -12.47 18.85 -7.01
N TYR A 182 -11.66 18.42 -6.03
CA TYR A 182 -12.21 17.76 -4.86
C TYR A 182 -13.14 18.68 -4.05
N VAL A 183 -12.84 19.98 -3.97
CA VAL A 183 -13.79 20.97 -3.39
C VAL A 183 -15.11 21.01 -4.15
N LYS A 184 -15.08 20.97 -5.50
CA LYS A 184 -16.30 20.92 -6.32
C LYS A 184 -17.08 19.63 -6.07
N VAL A 185 -16.39 18.50 -5.99
CA VAL A 185 -16.99 17.18 -5.73
C VAL A 185 -17.65 17.14 -4.35
N LEU A 186 -16.98 17.64 -3.30
CA LEU A 186 -17.55 17.73 -1.95
C LEU A 186 -18.79 18.63 -1.93
N ALA A 187 -18.76 19.77 -2.64
CA ALA A 187 -19.92 20.64 -2.78
C ALA A 187 -21.10 19.95 -3.51
N ALA A 188 -20.81 19.22 -4.60
CA ALA A 188 -21.82 18.52 -5.39
C ALA A 188 -22.46 17.32 -4.68
N THR A 189 -21.70 16.64 -3.80
CA THR A 189 -22.19 15.51 -2.98
C THR A 189 -22.96 15.95 -1.73
N GLY A 190 -22.90 17.24 -1.36
CA GLY A 190 -23.54 17.76 -0.15
C GLY A 190 -22.91 17.24 1.15
N VAL A 191 -21.70 16.70 1.08
CA VAL A 191 -20.95 16.22 2.24
C VAL A 191 -20.57 17.40 3.13
N THR A 192 -20.85 17.30 4.44
CA THR A 192 -20.61 18.38 5.42
C THR A 192 -19.97 17.85 6.70
N GLY A 193 -19.57 18.78 7.58
CA GLY A 193 -18.98 18.46 8.89
C GLY A 193 -17.55 17.96 8.83
N TYR A 194 -16.86 18.21 7.71
CA TYR A 194 -15.45 17.90 7.53
C TYR A 194 -14.57 19.11 7.94
N PRO A 195 -13.30 18.88 8.33
CA PRO A 195 -12.65 17.57 8.45
C PRO A 195 -13.17 16.73 9.61
N TYR A 196 -13.09 15.41 9.46
CA TYR A 196 -13.59 14.41 10.41
C TYR A 196 -12.54 14.00 11.44
N VAL A 197 -11.26 14.01 11.05
CA VAL A 197 -10.14 13.70 11.95
C VAL A 197 -9.74 14.95 12.72
N LYS A 198 -9.69 14.83 14.04
CA LYS A 198 -9.21 15.89 14.92
C LYS A 198 -7.68 15.91 14.94
N ALA A 199 -7.11 16.99 14.40
CA ALA A 199 -5.68 17.26 14.41
C ALA A 199 -5.44 18.75 14.70
N ALA A 200 -4.28 19.08 15.27
CA ALA A 200 -3.89 20.45 15.55
C ALA A 200 -2.90 20.96 14.49
N PRO A 201 -2.88 22.27 14.19
CA PRO A 201 -1.83 22.88 13.37
C PRO A 201 -0.44 22.56 13.93
N HIS A 202 0.48 22.19 13.05
CA HIS A 202 1.86 21.90 13.43
C HIS A 202 2.74 23.16 13.29
N PRO A 203 3.69 23.43 14.21
CA PRO A 203 4.56 24.60 14.14
C PRO A 203 5.49 24.61 12.92
N ARG A 204 5.69 23.46 12.29
CA ARG A 204 6.47 23.30 11.05
C ARG A 204 5.61 22.56 10.03
N PRO A 205 4.73 23.23 9.28
CA PRO A 205 3.93 22.55 8.27
C PRO A 205 4.81 22.07 7.10
N GLY A 206 4.51 20.91 6.53
CA GLY A 206 5.23 20.35 5.38
C GLY A 206 6.48 19.52 5.71
N THR A 207 6.83 19.39 6.99
CA THR A 207 7.84 18.43 7.47
C THR A 207 7.28 17.01 7.50
N GLU A 208 8.15 16.00 7.60
CA GLU A 208 7.73 14.57 7.60
C GLU A 208 6.70 14.24 8.69
N ASP A 209 6.81 14.88 9.87
CA ASP A 209 5.90 14.71 11.01
C ASP A 209 4.54 15.39 10.85
N ALA A 210 4.40 16.32 9.90
CA ALA A 210 3.14 16.96 9.55
C ALA A 210 3.11 17.38 8.07
N PRO A 211 3.04 16.42 7.12
CA PRO A 211 3.19 16.73 5.69
C PRO A 211 2.12 17.69 5.17
N ILE A 212 0.88 17.55 5.67
CA ILE A 212 -0.24 18.45 5.35
C ILE A 212 -0.43 19.59 6.36
N GLY A 213 0.55 19.83 7.23
CA GLY A 213 0.54 20.96 8.17
C GLY A 213 -0.22 20.76 9.48
N VAL A 214 -0.77 19.56 9.71
CA VAL A 214 -1.42 19.20 10.97
C VAL A 214 -0.85 17.93 11.57
N ARG A 215 -1.08 17.73 12.86
CA ARG A 215 -0.70 16.52 13.57
C ARG A 215 -1.79 16.07 14.54
N VAL A 216 -2.09 14.79 14.52
CA VAL A 216 -2.88 14.12 15.57
C VAL A 216 -2.13 14.23 16.91
N ASN A 217 -2.86 14.14 18.02
CA ASN A 217 -2.26 14.13 19.35
C ASN A 217 -1.12 13.10 19.46
N GLU A 218 0.03 13.55 19.97
CA GLU A 218 1.27 12.76 20.02
C GLU A 218 1.12 11.48 20.85
N GLU A 219 0.48 11.56 22.01
CA GLU A 219 0.24 10.42 22.88
C GLU A 219 -0.59 9.34 22.19
N THR A 220 -1.58 9.75 21.38
CA THR A 220 -2.40 8.83 20.58
C THR A 220 -1.57 8.12 19.50
N LEU A 221 -0.70 8.85 18.79
CA LEU A 221 0.18 8.26 17.78
C LEU A 221 1.18 7.28 18.40
N LEU A 222 1.79 7.64 19.54
CA LEU A 222 2.71 6.76 20.26
C LEU A 222 2.02 5.52 20.84
N ALA A 223 0.80 5.67 21.36
CA ALA A 223 0.00 4.53 21.82
C ALA A 223 -0.33 3.57 20.67
N LEU A 224 -0.68 4.09 19.49
CA LEU A 224 -0.88 3.27 18.31
C LEU A 224 0.40 2.56 17.88
N ASN A 225 1.54 3.25 17.87
CA ASN A 225 2.82 2.64 17.54
C ASN A 225 3.16 1.49 18.49
N ALA A 226 2.97 1.69 19.80
CA ALA A 226 3.15 0.64 20.79
C ALA A 226 2.24 -0.55 20.52
N TYR A 227 0.96 -0.30 20.23
CA TYR A 227 0.02 -1.34 19.84
C TYR A 227 0.49 -2.12 18.60
N LEU A 228 0.81 -1.44 17.49
CA LEU A 228 1.27 -2.07 16.24
C LEU A 228 2.58 -2.86 16.41
N ALA A 229 3.48 -2.42 17.28
CA ALA A 229 4.71 -3.14 17.63
C ALA A 229 4.42 -4.44 18.42
N THR A 230 3.35 -4.46 19.22
CA THR A 230 2.96 -5.67 20.00
C THR A 230 2.19 -6.71 19.19
N LEU A 231 1.65 -6.34 18.02
CA LEU A 231 0.91 -7.26 17.17
C LEU A 231 1.84 -8.37 16.67
N ALA A 232 1.53 -9.61 17.05
CA ALA A 232 2.32 -10.78 16.70
C ALA A 232 2.10 -11.17 15.23
N ALA A 233 3.20 -11.49 14.55
CA ALA A 233 3.12 -12.15 13.25
C ALA A 233 2.50 -13.55 13.40
N PRO A 234 1.68 -14.02 12.43
CA PRO A 234 1.21 -15.40 12.41
C PRO A 234 2.39 -16.38 12.37
N PRO A 235 2.24 -17.60 12.93
CA PRO A 235 3.24 -18.64 12.74
C PRO A 235 3.37 -18.98 11.26
N GLY A 236 4.58 -19.29 10.83
CA GLY A 236 4.84 -19.81 9.49
C GLY A 236 4.20 -21.19 9.31
N ALA A 237 4.05 -21.61 8.07
CA ALA A 237 3.57 -22.95 7.75
C ALA A 237 4.52 -24.01 8.31
N ALA A 238 3.95 -25.11 8.83
CA ALA A 238 4.72 -26.29 9.15
C ALA A 238 5.31 -26.89 7.87
N VAL A 239 6.60 -27.20 7.88
CA VAL A 239 7.33 -27.77 6.75
C VAL A 239 8.28 -28.85 7.24
N ASN A 240 8.68 -29.74 6.33
CA ASN A 240 9.66 -30.78 6.64
C ASN A 240 11.03 -30.15 6.96
N GLU A 241 11.74 -30.66 7.98
CA GLU A 241 13.01 -30.09 8.44
C GLU A 241 14.11 -30.11 7.35
N ALA A 242 14.22 -31.19 6.58
CA ALA A 242 15.19 -31.28 5.50
C ALA A 242 14.88 -30.28 4.38
N ALA A 243 13.58 -30.09 4.08
CA ALA A 243 13.13 -29.10 3.12
C ALA A 243 13.39 -27.66 3.61
N TYR A 244 13.14 -27.40 4.90
CA TYR A 244 13.48 -26.14 5.55
C TYR A 244 14.96 -25.81 5.43
N ALA A 245 15.83 -26.74 5.82
CA ALA A 245 17.29 -26.55 5.77
C ALA A 245 17.79 -26.32 4.34
N SER A 246 17.31 -27.11 3.38
CA SER A 246 17.67 -26.97 1.96
C SER A 246 17.17 -25.66 1.35
N GLY A 247 15.93 -25.27 1.65
CA GLY A 247 15.34 -24.01 1.21
C GLY A 247 16.06 -22.80 1.80
N ARG A 248 16.40 -22.84 3.09
CA ARG A 248 17.20 -21.82 3.78
C ARG A 248 18.59 -21.65 3.16
N GLN A 249 19.24 -22.76 2.80
CA GLN A 249 20.52 -22.70 2.09
C GLN A 249 20.37 -22.12 0.68
N THR A 250 19.28 -22.46 -0.02
CA THR A 250 18.96 -21.85 -1.31
C THR A 250 18.74 -20.34 -1.18
N PHE A 251 17.99 -19.88 -0.17
CA PHE A 251 17.78 -18.46 0.09
C PHE A 251 19.10 -17.69 0.27
N ARG A 252 20.06 -18.27 1.00
CA ARG A 252 21.39 -17.68 1.22
C ARG A 252 22.25 -17.60 -0.04
N THR A 253 22.07 -18.53 -0.97
CA THR A 253 22.93 -18.68 -2.15
C THR A 253 22.30 -18.12 -3.42
N ALA A 254 20.99 -17.88 -3.44
CA ALA A 254 20.24 -17.28 -4.55
C ALA A 254 20.15 -15.75 -4.44
N SER A 255 21.12 -15.10 -3.79
CA SER A 255 21.21 -13.64 -3.60
C SER A 255 20.05 -12.98 -2.84
N CYS A 256 19.12 -13.75 -2.24
CA CYS A 256 18.00 -13.20 -1.47
C CYS A 256 18.50 -12.38 -0.27
N THR A 257 19.63 -12.79 0.32
CA THR A 257 20.24 -12.11 1.48
C THR A 257 20.92 -10.78 1.15
N ALA A 258 20.97 -10.38 -0.12
CA ALA A 258 21.41 -9.04 -0.49
C ALA A 258 20.40 -7.94 -0.13
N CYS A 259 19.15 -8.33 0.17
CA CYS A 259 18.06 -7.44 0.54
C CYS A 259 17.27 -7.92 1.77
N HIS A 260 17.07 -9.24 1.90
CA HIS A 260 16.22 -9.81 2.94
C HIS A 260 17.01 -10.55 4.01
N ASN A 261 16.53 -10.50 5.25
CA ASN A 261 17.12 -11.30 6.33
C ASN A 261 16.71 -12.77 6.19
N VAL A 262 17.54 -13.69 6.69
CA VAL A 262 17.13 -15.08 6.93
C VAL A 262 16.23 -15.14 8.18
N ASP A 263 16.66 -14.44 9.24
CA ASP A 263 15.97 -14.33 10.52
C ASP A 263 14.97 -13.17 10.46
N GLN A 264 13.67 -13.48 10.46
CA GLN A 264 12.60 -12.47 10.42
C GLN A 264 12.28 -11.86 11.79
N GLY A 265 12.97 -12.28 12.86
CA GLY A 265 12.93 -11.58 14.14
C GLY A 265 13.73 -10.27 14.14
N ARG A 266 14.51 -10.02 13.07
CA ARG A 266 15.36 -8.83 12.92
C ARG A 266 14.74 -7.79 12.02
N ARG A 267 15.03 -6.53 12.34
CA ARG A 267 14.65 -5.38 11.54
C ARG A 267 15.17 -5.53 10.11
N VAL A 268 14.31 -5.31 9.13
CA VAL A 268 14.73 -5.25 7.72
C VAL A 268 15.58 -4.02 7.51
N ALA A 269 16.45 -4.06 6.50
CA ALA A 269 17.27 -2.91 6.17
C ALA A 269 16.39 -1.72 5.75
N SER A 270 16.76 -0.51 6.17
CA SER A 270 15.95 0.71 5.92
C SER A 270 16.33 1.49 4.68
N PHE A 271 17.08 0.89 3.75
CA PHE A 271 17.40 1.52 2.48
C PHE A 271 16.26 1.30 1.48
N ILE A 272 16.16 2.20 0.49
CA ILE A 272 15.28 2.02 -0.67
C ILE A 272 16.00 1.16 -1.71
N VAL A 273 15.39 0.05 -2.13
CA VAL A 273 15.92 -0.73 -3.25
C VAL A 273 15.70 0.10 -4.52
N PRO A 274 16.77 0.48 -5.27
CA PRO A 274 16.62 1.31 -6.46
C PRO A 274 15.67 0.68 -7.49
N MET A 275 14.83 1.48 -8.16
CA MET A 275 13.82 0.94 -9.09
C MET A 275 14.45 0.04 -10.17
N LYS A 276 15.55 0.46 -10.81
CA LYS A 276 16.23 -0.35 -11.84
C LYS A 276 16.81 -1.68 -11.32
N ARG A 277 17.05 -1.80 -10.02
CA ARG A 277 17.50 -3.06 -9.39
C ARG A 277 16.33 -4.00 -9.12
N ILE A 278 15.20 -3.47 -8.64
CA ILE A 278 14.03 -4.30 -8.35
C ILE A 278 13.20 -4.59 -9.59
N PHE A 279 13.20 -3.71 -10.59
CA PHE A 279 12.53 -3.85 -11.87
C PHE A 279 13.49 -3.41 -12.99
N PRO A 280 14.36 -4.30 -13.49
CA PRO A 280 15.29 -3.95 -14.58
C PRO A 280 14.61 -3.51 -15.87
N GLY A 281 13.35 -3.92 -16.09
CA GLY A 281 12.50 -3.44 -17.18
C GLY A 281 11.98 -2.01 -17.02
N ASP A 282 12.18 -1.34 -15.88
CA ASP A 282 11.80 0.06 -15.64
C ASP A 282 12.52 0.96 -16.67
N ASN A 283 11.80 1.35 -17.70
CA ASN A 283 12.25 2.27 -18.75
C ASN A 283 11.28 3.46 -18.78
N PRO A 284 11.26 4.26 -17.69
CA PRO A 284 10.19 5.20 -17.49
C PRO A 284 10.33 6.39 -18.43
N VAL A 285 9.19 6.94 -18.83
CA VAL A 285 9.12 8.26 -19.45
C VAL A 285 8.91 9.32 -18.38
N VAL A 286 9.45 10.52 -18.60
CA VAL A 286 9.18 11.67 -17.73
C VAL A 286 7.81 12.24 -18.08
N LEU A 287 6.89 12.19 -17.11
CA LEU A 287 5.56 12.77 -17.25
C LEU A 287 5.55 14.25 -16.84
N ALA A 288 6.25 14.59 -15.75
CA ALA A 288 6.37 15.96 -15.25
C ALA A 288 7.71 16.17 -14.52
N GLN A 289 8.26 17.38 -14.63
CA GLN A 289 9.41 17.81 -13.84
C GLN A 289 8.96 18.30 -12.46
N ARG A 290 9.80 18.10 -11.44
CA ARG A 290 9.54 18.56 -10.07
C ARG A 290 10.75 19.29 -9.51
N THR A 291 10.50 20.13 -8.52
CA THR A 291 11.56 20.85 -7.80
C THR A 291 12.36 19.87 -6.94
N PRO A 292 13.70 19.81 -7.06
CA PRO A 292 14.53 19.02 -6.16
C PRO A 292 14.22 19.33 -4.68
N PRO A 293 14.26 18.33 -3.78
CA PRO A 293 14.87 17.01 -3.96
C PRO A 293 13.92 15.94 -4.53
N LEU A 294 12.70 16.32 -4.96
CA LEU A 294 11.80 15.37 -5.59
C LEU A 294 12.36 14.92 -6.94
N ASN A 295 12.28 13.62 -7.20
CA ASN A 295 12.58 13.09 -8.54
C ASN A 295 11.47 13.52 -9.51
N PRO A 296 11.69 13.54 -10.83
CA PRO A 296 10.60 13.74 -11.79
C PRO A 296 9.46 12.71 -11.59
N VAL A 297 8.26 13.05 -12.05
CA VAL A 297 7.16 12.08 -12.14
C VAL A 297 7.48 11.15 -13.31
N LEU A 298 7.57 9.85 -13.01
CA LEU A 298 8.12 8.83 -13.89
C LEU A 298 7.15 7.65 -13.98
N ASN A 299 6.91 7.16 -15.20
CA ASN A 299 6.07 5.99 -15.43
C ASN A 299 6.59 5.08 -16.54
N THR A 300 6.53 3.77 -16.36
CA THR A 300 6.74 2.76 -17.40
C THR A 300 5.40 2.38 -18.05
N VAL A 301 5.14 2.91 -19.25
CA VAL A 301 3.83 2.86 -19.95
C VAL A 301 3.16 1.47 -20.03
N GLU A 302 3.92 0.38 -20.08
CA GLU A 302 3.41 -0.98 -20.25
C GLU A 302 3.36 -1.79 -18.93
N SER A 303 3.56 -1.14 -17.79
CA SER A 303 3.68 -1.78 -16.49
C SER A 303 2.92 -0.97 -15.45
N ILE A 304 2.13 -1.64 -14.62
CA ILE A 304 1.47 -1.02 -13.44
C ILE A 304 2.32 -1.13 -12.16
N PHE A 305 3.48 -1.78 -12.24
CA PHE A 305 4.33 -2.04 -11.07
C PHE A 305 4.86 -0.73 -10.46
N ASP A 306 5.13 0.28 -11.27
CA ASP A 306 5.75 1.52 -10.83
C ASP A 306 4.79 2.71 -10.76
N ASP A 307 3.54 2.54 -11.17
CA ASP A 307 2.51 3.60 -11.22
C ASP A 307 2.29 4.23 -9.83
N LYS A 308 2.11 3.38 -8.80
CA LYS A 308 2.00 3.79 -7.40
C LYS A 308 3.17 4.67 -6.92
N MET A 309 4.32 4.55 -7.56
CA MET A 309 5.58 5.22 -7.20
C MET A 309 5.86 6.45 -8.09
N ALA A 310 4.98 6.74 -9.05
CA ALA A 310 5.19 7.78 -10.04
C ALA A 310 5.23 9.16 -9.38
N VAL A 311 4.29 9.44 -8.47
CA VAL A 311 4.18 10.72 -7.77
C VAL A 311 4.69 10.60 -6.34
N VAL A 312 4.15 9.67 -5.56
CA VAL A 312 4.51 9.48 -4.14
C VAL A 312 5.65 8.48 -4.02
N ASN A 313 6.81 8.92 -3.54
CA ASN A 313 7.96 8.05 -3.28
C ASN A 313 8.98 8.68 -2.31
N ALA A 314 10.01 7.92 -1.95
CA ALA A 314 11.04 8.31 -0.99
C ALA A 314 11.84 9.60 -1.35
N SER A 315 11.72 10.14 -2.57
CA SER A 315 12.25 11.48 -2.87
C SER A 315 11.60 12.59 -2.07
N GLY A 316 10.40 12.36 -1.51
CA GLY A 316 9.78 13.28 -0.53
C GLY A 316 10.63 13.55 0.72
N ARG A 317 11.53 12.62 1.06
CA ARG A 317 12.55 12.75 2.12
C ARG A 317 13.98 12.85 1.57
N GLY A 318 14.13 13.15 0.28
CA GLY A 318 15.41 13.32 -0.40
C GLY A 318 16.14 12.03 -0.80
N ASP A 319 15.44 10.89 -0.82
CA ASP A 319 15.99 9.60 -1.23
C ASP A 319 15.66 9.27 -2.70
N ILE A 320 16.13 8.14 -3.19
CA ILE A 320 15.90 7.69 -4.58
C ILE A 320 14.49 7.09 -4.77
N ARG A 321 14.01 7.05 -6.03
CA ARG A 321 12.81 6.27 -6.41
C ARG A 321 13.13 4.77 -6.33
N GLY A 322 12.24 4.01 -5.72
CA GLY A 322 12.40 2.57 -5.53
C GLY A 322 11.40 2.02 -4.53
N THR A 323 11.71 0.87 -3.93
CA THR A 323 10.79 0.15 -3.03
C THR A 323 11.41 -0.03 -1.65
N ALA A 324 10.62 0.19 -0.60
CA ALA A 324 10.97 -0.19 0.77
C ALA A 324 10.89 -1.71 0.93
N LEU A 325 11.72 -2.29 1.80
CA LEU A 325 11.75 -3.75 1.97
C LEU A 325 10.55 -4.25 2.77
N PRO A 326 9.74 -5.19 2.24
CA PRO A 326 8.67 -5.80 2.99
C PRO A 326 9.22 -6.83 4.00
N LEU A 327 8.45 -7.07 5.07
CA LEU A 327 8.65 -8.23 5.94
C LEU A 327 8.33 -9.51 5.17
N LEU A 328 9.19 -10.54 5.26
CA LEU A 328 8.92 -11.87 4.70
C LEU A 328 8.17 -12.74 5.71
N LEU A 329 7.04 -12.23 6.19
CA LEU A 329 6.19 -12.86 7.20
C LEU A 329 4.77 -13.08 6.64
N ASP A 330 4.06 -14.09 7.14
CA ASP A 330 2.68 -14.42 6.72
C ASP A 330 2.55 -14.78 5.22
N LEU A 331 3.66 -15.15 4.57
CA LEU A 331 3.70 -15.46 3.13
C LEU A 331 2.89 -16.70 2.75
N ALA A 332 2.67 -17.63 3.70
CA ALA A 332 1.84 -18.81 3.47
C ALA A 332 0.37 -18.48 3.21
N ARG A 333 -0.10 -17.34 3.72
CA ARG A 333 -1.50 -16.89 3.65
C ARG A 333 -1.74 -15.94 2.48
N LYS A 334 -0.66 -15.34 1.95
CA LYS A 334 -0.70 -14.37 0.86
C LYS A 334 -0.97 -15.09 -0.48
N PRO A 335 -2.09 -14.78 -1.18
CA PRO A 335 -2.51 -15.51 -2.37
C PRO A 335 -1.84 -15.02 -3.67
N VAL A 336 -1.28 -13.82 -3.66
CA VAL A 336 -0.64 -13.13 -4.80
C VAL A 336 0.52 -12.30 -4.27
N PHE A 337 1.55 -12.09 -5.07
CA PHE A 337 2.84 -11.51 -4.68
C PHE A 337 3.13 -10.23 -5.47
N LEU A 338 4.11 -9.48 -4.96
CA LEU A 338 4.36 -8.09 -5.27
C LEU A 338 3.21 -7.17 -4.78
N HIS A 339 3.43 -5.86 -4.83
CA HIS A 339 2.45 -4.87 -4.37
C HIS A 339 1.31 -4.68 -5.38
N ASP A 340 1.59 -4.90 -6.67
CA ASP A 340 0.65 -4.78 -7.79
C ASP A 340 -0.16 -6.07 -8.08
N ASN A 341 0.01 -7.14 -7.29
CA ASN A 341 -0.62 -8.45 -7.48
C ASN A 341 -0.31 -9.14 -8.82
N SER A 342 0.78 -8.78 -9.48
CA SER A 342 1.15 -9.34 -10.80
C SER A 342 1.65 -10.79 -10.76
N VAL A 343 1.85 -11.39 -9.58
CA VAL A 343 2.43 -12.73 -9.42
C VAL A 343 1.53 -13.65 -8.60
N ALA A 344 1.11 -14.78 -9.18
CA ALA A 344 0.10 -15.66 -8.57
C ALA A 344 0.64 -16.58 -7.45
N SER A 345 1.96 -16.81 -7.37
CA SER A 345 2.52 -17.71 -6.36
C SER A 345 3.99 -17.43 -6.05
N LEU A 346 4.49 -17.97 -4.93
CA LEU A 346 5.92 -17.96 -4.63
C LEU A 346 6.74 -18.74 -5.67
N ASP A 347 6.19 -19.81 -6.25
CA ASP A 347 6.91 -20.55 -7.31
C ASP A 347 7.07 -19.65 -8.54
N ASP A 348 5.99 -18.99 -8.97
CA ASP A 348 6.02 -18.07 -10.10
C ASP A 348 6.98 -16.90 -9.85
N LEU A 349 6.97 -16.32 -8.64
CA LEU A 349 7.86 -15.22 -8.25
C LEU A 349 9.34 -15.59 -8.47
N LEU A 350 9.68 -16.84 -8.17
CA LEU A 350 11.05 -17.36 -8.22
C LEU A 350 11.39 -18.07 -9.55
N ASN A 351 10.46 -18.10 -10.50
CA ASN A 351 10.60 -18.84 -11.76
C ASN A 351 11.21 -17.95 -12.87
N PRO A 352 12.33 -18.36 -13.51
CA PRO A 352 12.98 -17.55 -14.55
C PRO A 352 12.12 -17.35 -15.81
N ARG A 353 11.02 -18.09 -15.99
CA ARG A 353 10.09 -17.89 -17.11
C ARG A 353 9.44 -16.49 -17.11
N ARG A 354 9.43 -15.79 -15.97
CA ARG A 354 8.98 -14.39 -15.90
C ARG A 354 9.91 -13.42 -16.64
N GLY A 355 11.15 -13.82 -16.96
CA GLY A 355 12.10 -13.01 -17.72
C GLY A 355 12.93 -12.07 -16.84
N SER A 356 14.12 -11.71 -17.31
CA SER A 356 15.10 -10.89 -16.57
C SER A 356 14.66 -9.44 -16.36
N ASN A 357 13.72 -8.96 -17.17
CA ASN A 357 13.22 -7.59 -17.10
C ASN A 357 11.99 -7.45 -16.21
N ALA A 358 11.37 -8.55 -15.77
CA ALA A 358 10.20 -8.49 -14.91
C ALA A 358 10.54 -7.93 -13.51
N PRO A 359 9.57 -7.38 -12.79
CA PRO A 359 9.78 -6.98 -11.41
C PRO A 359 10.19 -8.16 -10.52
N HIS A 360 11.13 -7.90 -9.62
CA HIS A 360 11.80 -8.84 -8.72
C HIS A 360 12.39 -10.08 -9.44
N PRO A 361 13.38 -9.92 -10.35
CA PRO A 361 13.89 -11.01 -11.17
C PRO A 361 14.97 -11.87 -10.47
N PHE A 362 14.71 -12.27 -9.22
CA PHE A 362 15.59 -13.11 -8.41
C PHE A 362 15.11 -14.55 -8.45
N TYR A 363 15.64 -15.31 -9.40
CA TYR A 363 15.11 -16.62 -9.76
C TYR A 363 15.96 -17.80 -9.28
N VAL A 364 15.30 -18.95 -9.12
CA VAL A 364 15.93 -20.25 -8.90
C VAL A 364 15.51 -21.17 -10.05
N ALA A 365 16.39 -21.39 -11.01
CA ALA A 365 16.07 -22.13 -12.24
C ALA A 365 15.70 -23.59 -11.97
N ASP A 366 16.46 -24.26 -11.10
CA ASP A 366 16.18 -25.64 -10.69
C ASP A 366 14.85 -25.73 -9.92
N ALA A 367 13.91 -26.51 -10.46
CA ALA A 367 12.56 -26.59 -9.92
C ALA A 367 12.50 -27.23 -8.52
N ALA A 368 13.36 -28.22 -8.25
CA ALA A 368 13.40 -28.87 -6.95
C ALA A 368 13.93 -27.91 -5.86
N ARG A 369 15.03 -27.21 -6.12
CA ARG A 369 15.57 -26.17 -5.23
C ARG A 369 14.57 -25.03 -5.03
N ARG A 370 13.88 -24.61 -6.08
CA ARG A 370 12.83 -23.58 -5.99
C ARG A 370 11.67 -24.04 -5.10
N ALA A 371 11.18 -25.27 -5.25
CA ALA A 371 10.15 -25.83 -4.39
C ALA A 371 10.57 -25.84 -2.90
N ARG A 372 11.83 -26.20 -2.60
CA ARG A 372 12.36 -26.13 -1.23
C ARG A 372 12.47 -24.69 -0.71
N LEU A 373 12.86 -23.75 -1.56
CA LEU A 373 12.85 -22.34 -1.21
C LEU A 373 11.43 -21.83 -0.91
N VAL A 374 10.42 -22.25 -1.69
CA VAL A 374 9.00 -21.94 -1.43
C VAL A 374 8.56 -22.48 -0.07
N GLU A 375 8.91 -23.72 0.27
CA GLU A 375 8.63 -24.28 1.60
C GLU A 375 9.29 -23.44 2.71
N PHE A 376 10.57 -23.11 2.56
CA PHE A 376 11.28 -22.25 3.51
C PHE A 376 10.58 -20.88 3.69
N LEU A 377 10.25 -20.19 2.60
CA LEU A 377 9.58 -18.89 2.63
C LEU A 377 8.20 -18.94 3.31
N ARG A 378 7.40 -19.99 3.06
CA ARG A 378 6.11 -20.20 3.73
C ARG A 378 6.25 -20.46 5.23
N SER A 379 7.38 -21.04 5.65
CA SER A 379 7.66 -21.34 7.05
C SER A 379 8.23 -20.16 7.84
N LEU A 380 8.53 -19.03 7.20
CA LEU A 380 9.15 -17.89 7.88
C LEU A 380 8.23 -17.32 8.97
N ASP A 381 8.79 -17.12 10.16
CA ASP A 381 8.15 -16.50 11.31
C ASP A 381 9.18 -15.72 12.13
N THR A 382 8.75 -15.07 13.21
CA THR A 382 9.64 -14.28 14.07
C THR A 382 10.29 -15.09 15.19
N LYS A 383 10.15 -16.42 15.21
CA LYS A 383 10.78 -17.26 16.23
C LYS A 383 12.16 -17.68 15.72
N ASN A 384 13.17 -17.51 16.57
CA ASN A 384 14.53 -17.93 16.22
C ASN A 384 14.58 -19.44 15.91
N ASP A 385 15.47 -19.82 14.97
CA ASP A 385 15.71 -21.20 14.52
C ASP A 385 15.93 -22.23 15.65
N GLY A 386 16.29 -21.79 16.87
CA GLY A 386 16.48 -22.66 18.04
C GLY A 386 15.20 -23.06 18.79
N GLY A 387 14.03 -22.54 18.40
CA GLY A 387 12.74 -22.77 19.05
C GLY A 387 11.76 -23.66 18.26
N ARG A 388 12.14 -24.14 17.08
CA ARG A 388 11.33 -25.07 16.27
C ARG A 388 11.73 -26.51 16.67
N ARG A 389 11.10 -27.02 17.72
CA ARG A 389 11.09 -28.45 18.07
C ARG A 389 9.74 -29.05 17.72
#